data_AF-A0A0Z8SE38-F1
#
_entry.id   AF-A0A0Z8SE38-F1
#
_cell.length_a   1.000
_cell.length_b   1.000
_cell.length_c   1.000
_cell.angle_alpha   90.00
_cell.angle_beta   90.00
_cell.angle_gamma   90.00
#
_symmetry.space_group_name_H-M   'P 1'
#
loop_
_entity.id
_entity.type
_entity.pdbx_description
1 polymer ?
#
loop_
_entity_poly.entity_id
_entity_poly.type
_entity_poly.pdbx_seq_one_letter_code
_entity_poly.pdbx_strand_id
1 'polypeptide(L)'
;MDNKINLQKIQSEIEAKQAELEKYEKKMVQLKNQEKQIKKMASIEGRKKRTHRLIERGAMLESFIEGASEKSNEEIKEISKN
;
A
#
# COMPACT_ATOMS: atom_id res chain seq x y z
N MET A 1 15.62 56.13 10.15
CA MET A 1 14.35 55.41 10.41
C MET A 1 14.13 54.29 9.41
N ASP A 2 14.56 54.45 8.16
CA ASP A 2 14.33 53.50 7.07
C ASP A 2 14.95 52.10 7.27
N ASN A 3 16.15 52.01 7.86
CA ASN A 3 16.76 50.71 8.16
C ASN A 3 15.97 49.88 9.17
N LYS A 4 15.33 50.52 10.15
CA LYS A 4 14.50 49.82 11.14
C LYS A 4 13.23 49.25 10.49
N ILE A 5 12.63 50.01 9.58
CA ILE A 5 11.44 49.58 8.82
C ILE A 5 11.79 48.41 7.89
N ASN A 6 12.93 48.49 7.20
CA ASN A 6 13.41 47.41 6.33
C ASN A 6 13.70 46.12 7.12
N LEU A 7 14.33 46.22 8.29
CA LEU A 7 14.57 45.07 9.17
C LEU A 7 13.25 44.41 9.63
N GLN A 8 12.26 45.21 10.02
CA GLN A 8 10.95 44.69 10.41
C GLN A 8 10.25 43.98 9.24
N LYS A 9 10.33 44.53 8.04
CA LYS A 9 9.76 43.90 6.84
C LYS A 9 10.40 42.55 6.54
N ILE A 10 11.74 42.47 6.59
CA ILE A 10 12.49 41.23 6.41
C ILE A 10 12.10 40.20 7.47
N GLN A 11 11.95 40.62 8.72
CA GLN A 11 11.54 39.74 9.82
C GLN A 11 10.15 39.11 9.54
N SER A 12 9.17 39.92 9.14
CA SER A 12 7.83 39.43 8.79
C SER A 12 7.84 38.50 7.57
N GLU A 13 8.69 38.75 6.57
CA GLU A 13 8.84 37.86 5.42
C GLU A 13 9.46 36.51 5.81
N ILE A 14 10.42 36.49 6.75
CA ILE A 14 11.00 35.25 7.28
C ILE A 14 9.94 34.44 8.03
N GLU A 15 9.16 35.08 8.91
CA GLU A 15 8.10 34.41 9.67
C GLU A 15 7.03 33.83 8.74
N ALA A 16 6.63 34.57 7.70
CA ALA A 16 5.67 34.08 6.71
C ALA A 16 6.20 32.85 5.96
N LYS A 17 7.47 32.87 5.55
CA LYS A 17 8.11 31.73 4.87
C LYS A 17 8.28 30.52 5.79
N GLN A 18 8.55 30.73 7.07
CA GLN A 18 8.63 29.64 8.05
C GLN A 18 7.26 28.98 8.25
N ALA A 19 6.19 29.77 8.38
CA ALA A 19 4.84 29.24 8.50
C ALA A 19 4.41 28.46 7.23
N GLU A 20 4.80 28.95 6.06
CA GLU A 20 4.57 28.26 4.79
C GLU A 20 5.34 26.93 4.70
N LEU A 21 6.61 26.93 5.13
CA LEU A 21 7.43 25.72 5.19
C LEU A 21 6.79 24.65 6.09
N GLU A 22 6.41 25.01 7.32
CA GLU A 22 5.76 24.07 8.25
C GLU A 22 4.46 23.48 7.66
N LYS A 23 3.68 24.31 6.96
CA LYS A 23 2.45 23.87 6.29
C LYS A 23 2.77 22.82 5.21
N TYR A 24 3.80 23.05 4.40
CA TYR A 24 4.20 22.10 3.36
C TYR A 24 4.80 20.83 3.92
N GLU A 25 5.60 20.90 4.99
CA GLU A 25 6.13 19.72 5.67
C GLU A 25 5.01 18.81 6.20
N LYS A 26 4.00 19.40 6.84
CA LYS A 26 2.81 18.67 7.29
C LYS A 26 2.08 18.02 6.10
N LYS A 27 1.94 18.74 4.98
CA LYS A 27 1.31 18.21 3.76
C LYS A 27 2.10 17.04 3.18
N MET A 28 3.43 17.12 3.17
CA MET A 28 4.31 16.06 2.69
C MET A 28 4.16 14.77 3.50
N VAL A 29 4.09 14.87 4.83
CA VAL A 29 3.84 13.72 5.70
C VAL A 29 2.48 13.07 5.41
N GLN A 30 1.43 13.89 5.23
CA GLN A 30 0.10 13.41 4.89
C GLN A 30 0.08 12.64 3.55
N LEU A 31 0.70 13.22 2.51
CA LEU A 31 0.79 12.59 1.19
C LEU A 31 1.56 11.27 1.24
N LYS A 32 2.66 11.21 1.99
CA LYS A 32 3.42 9.96 2.20
C LYS A 32 2.59 8.88 2.89
N ASN A 33 1.73 9.25 3.82
CA ASN A 33 0.83 8.31 4.49
C ASN A 33 -0.29 7.82 3.54
N GLN A 34 -0.84 8.71 2.72
CA GLN A 34 -1.82 8.34 1.68
C GLN A 34 -1.21 7.38 0.65
N GLU A 35 0.02 7.64 0.20
CA GLU A 35 0.74 6.75 -0.72
C GLU A 35 0.91 5.33 -0.14
N LYS A 36 1.30 5.22 1.14
CA LYS A 36 1.41 3.93 1.84
C LYS A 36 0.08 3.20 1.91
N GLN A 37 -1.02 3.91 2.19
CA GLN A 37 -2.35 3.32 2.24
C GLN A 37 -2.77 2.77 0.88
N ILE A 38 -2.58 3.54 -0.20
CA ILE A 38 -2.91 3.12 -1.57
C ILE A 38 -2.11 1.86 -1.95
N LYS A 39 -0.80 1.82 -1.68
CA LYS A 39 0.04 0.65 -1.92
C LYS A 39 -0.45 -0.58 -1.16
N LYS A 40 -0.85 -0.42 0.11
CA LYS A 40 -1.41 -1.50 0.92
C LYS A 40 -2.74 -2.01 0.34
N MET A 41 -3.63 -1.12 -0.08
CA MET A 41 -4.91 -1.50 -0.68
C MET A 41 -4.70 -2.28 -1.98
N ALA A 42 -3.82 -1.82 -2.86
CA ALA A 42 -3.48 -2.52 -4.11
C ALA A 42 -2.93 -3.93 -3.84
N SER A 43 -2.07 -4.09 -2.83
CA SER A 43 -1.54 -5.40 -2.42
C SER A 43 -2.64 -6.33 -1.90
N ILE A 44 -3.55 -5.83 -1.06
CA ILE A 44 -4.68 -6.60 -0.55
C ILE A 44 -5.59 -7.05 -1.69
N GLU A 45 -5.91 -6.15 -2.62
CA GLU A 45 -6.75 -6.44 -3.77
C GLU A 45 -6.11 -7.49 -4.69
N GLY A 46 -4.80 -7.38 -4.95
CA GLY A 46 -4.03 -8.37 -5.68
C GLY A 46 -4.06 -9.75 -5.00
N ARG A 47 -3.94 -9.80 -3.66
CA ARG A 47 -4.06 -11.04 -2.89
C ARG A 47 -5.45 -11.66 -2.99
N LYS A 48 -6.51 -10.86 -2.85
CA LYS A 48 -7.90 -11.33 -3.01
C LYS A 48 -8.13 -11.96 -4.37
N LYS A 49 -7.74 -11.28 -5.45
CA LYS A 49 -7.83 -11.81 -6.82
C LYS A 49 -7.04 -13.10 -7.01
N ARG A 50 -5.82 -13.17 -6.46
CA ARG A 50 -5.00 -14.38 -6.50
C ARG A 50 -5.68 -15.53 -5.75
N THR A 51 -6.16 -15.30 -4.54
CA THR A 51 -6.81 -16.32 -3.72
C THR A 51 -8.08 -16.83 -4.38
N HIS A 52 -8.94 -15.95 -4.89
CA HIS A 52 -10.13 -16.34 -5.64
C HIS A 52 -9.79 -17.24 -6.82
N ARG A 53 -8.84 -16.82 -7.67
CA ARG A 53 -8.37 -17.62 -8.80
C ARG A 53 -7.80 -18.99 -8.38
N LEU A 54 -7.06 -19.05 -7.27
CA LEU A 54 -6.47 -20.30 -6.79
C LEU A 54 -7.53 -21.26 -6.26
N ILE A 55 -8.57 -20.76 -5.59
CA ILE A 55 -9.69 -21.59 -5.12
C ILE A 55 -10.47 -22.15 -6.30
N GLU A 56 -10.84 -21.31 -7.27
CA GLU A 56 -11.58 -21.77 -8.46
C GLU A 56 -10.79 -22.82 -9.25
N ARG A 57 -9.51 -22.56 -9.51
CA ARG A 57 -8.64 -23.50 -10.21
C ARG A 57 -8.37 -24.76 -9.38
N GLY A 58 -8.23 -24.63 -8.07
CA GLY A 58 -8.07 -25.76 -7.14
C GLY A 58 -9.27 -26.70 -7.23
N ALA A 59 -10.49 -26.16 -7.11
CA ALA A 59 -11.72 -26.94 -7.23
C ALA A 59 -11.85 -27.63 -8.61
N MET A 60 -11.49 -26.94 -9.70
CA MET A 60 -11.48 -27.56 -11.03
C MET A 60 -10.48 -28.72 -11.10
N LEU A 61 -9.27 -28.56 -10.56
CA LEU A 61 -8.25 -29.59 -10.56
C LEU A 61 -8.63 -30.78 -9.67
N GLU A 62 -9.19 -30.51 -8.49
CA GLU A 62 -9.71 -31.53 -7.58
C GLU A 62 -10.81 -32.37 -8.22
N SER A 63 -11.63 -31.80 -9.11
CA SER A 63 -12.66 -32.56 -9.83
C SER A 63 -12.12 -33.66 -10.75
N PHE A 64 -10.83 -33.60 -11.13
CA PHE A 64 -10.17 -34.65 -11.91
C PHE A 64 -9.57 -35.77 -11.05
N ILE A 65 -9.58 -35.62 -9.72
CA ILE A 65 -8.96 -36.56 -8.78
C ILE A 65 -10.06 -37.21 -7.95
N GLU A 66 -10.21 -38.52 -8.09
CA GLU A 66 -11.18 -39.28 -7.30
C GLU A 66 -10.86 -39.21 -5.80
N GLY A 67 -11.88 -38.87 -4.99
CA GLY A 67 -11.72 -38.69 -3.54
C GLY A 67 -10.78 -37.54 -3.16
N ALA A 68 -10.57 -36.53 -4.02
CA ALA A 68 -9.64 -35.43 -3.74
C ALA A 68 -9.88 -34.74 -2.38
N SER A 69 -11.15 -34.55 -2.01
CA SER A 69 -11.54 -33.92 -0.73
C SER A 69 -11.13 -34.70 0.51
N GLU A 70 -10.83 -36.00 0.37
CA GLU A 70 -10.45 -36.90 1.45
C GLU A 70 -8.93 -37.11 1.52
N LYS A 71 -8.20 -36.59 0.52
CA LYS A 71 -6.74 -36.70 0.42
C LYS A 71 -6.08 -35.54 1.13
N SER A 72 -4.97 -35.83 1.79
CA SER A 72 -4.04 -34.83 2.32
C SER A 72 -3.33 -34.07 1.21
N ASN A 73 -2.78 -32.90 1.54
CA ASN A 73 -1.97 -32.11 0.60
C ASN A 73 -0.74 -32.90 0.12
N GLU A 74 -0.17 -33.74 0.98
CA GLU A 74 0.94 -34.62 0.67
C GLU A 74 0.53 -35.66 -0.38
N GLU A 75 -0.62 -36.32 -0.22
CA GLU A 75 -1.14 -37.29 -1.19
C GLU A 75 -1.47 -36.64 -2.54
N ILE A 76 -2.10 -35.47 -2.54
CA ILE A 76 -2.36 -34.70 -3.77
C ILE A 76 -1.04 -34.33 -4.47
N LYS A 77 0.00 -33.98 -3.69
CA LYS A 77 1.32 -33.66 -4.21
C LYS A 77 2.00 -34.88 -4.84
N GLU A 78 1.89 -36.06 -4.24
CA GLU A 78 2.41 -37.30 -4.84
C GLU A 78 1.71 -37.63 -6.17
N ILE A 79 0.38 -37.46 -6.25
CA ILE A 79 -0.38 -37.66 -7.51
C ILE A 79 0.06 -36.66 -8.59
N SER A 80 0.44 -35.45 -8.19
CA SER A 80 0.84 -34.38 -9.11
C SER A 80 2.32 -34.43 -9.53
N LYS A 81 3.11 -35.37 -8.99
CA LYS A 81 4.49 -35.60 -9.44
C LYS A 81 4.47 -36.56 -10.62
N ASN A 82 4.83 -36.06 -11.80
CA ASN A 82 5.28 -36.90 -12.92
C ASN A 82 6.69 -37.43 -12.65
#